data_AF-A0A0F9MPC9-F1
#
_entry.id   AF-A0A0F9MPC9-F1
#
_cell.length_a   1.000
_cell.length_b   1.000
_cell.length_c   1.000
_cell.angle_alpha   90.00
_cell.angle_beta   90.00
_cell.angle_gamma   90.00
#
_symmetry.space_group_name_H-M   'P 1'
#
loop_
_entity.id
_entity.type
_entity.pdbx_description
1 polymer ?
#
loop_
_entity_poly.entity_id
_entity_poly.type
_entity_poly.pdbx_seq_one_letter_code
_entity_poly.pdbx_strand_id
1 'polypeptide(L)'
;MRKSDYLESEVLKAAFRDQTWTERVNSTGYVVGDRVYAATFDGNIYECIVAGTSDSVPPTFNTNLGDTTTDGGVTWLTLKLGMPKRPLYVALFISRPTDAAAGTEVSGGSYARQALDPGDSNWSAPTVDGNVRNLAAVTFPAPTANWGTVGWFGIFDRLTAGNMLWWAELTQSFTVLSSDPALSFAANALQVLAARTRNPGLRTTVP
;
A
#
# COMPACT_ATOMS: atom_id res chain seq x y z
N MET A 1 -29.70 8.81 -13.95
CA MET A 1 -28.89 7.81 -14.67
C MET A 1 -27.55 7.74 -13.95
N ARG A 2 -27.15 6.53 -13.51
CA ARG A 2 -26.27 6.26 -12.34
C ARG A 2 -25.00 7.12 -12.28
N LYS A 3 -24.83 7.82 -11.15
CA LYS A 3 -23.54 8.38 -10.74
C LYS A 3 -22.59 7.21 -10.51
N SER A 4 -21.41 7.31 -11.11
CA SER A 4 -20.29 6.42 -10.81
C SER A 4 -19.85 6.74 -9.37
N ASP A 5 -20.06 5.78 -8.49
CA ASP A 5 -19.67 5.89 -7.09
C ASP A 5 -18.20 5.52 -6.97
N TYR A 6 -17.39 6.52 -6.61
CA TYR A 6 -15.95 6.49 -6.40
C TYR A 6 -15.56 5.63 -5.18
N LEU A 7 -15.75 4.32 -5.24
CA LEU A 7 -15.17 3.41 -4.27
C LEU A 7 -14.23 2.47 -5.00
N GLU A 8 -12.97 2.42 -4.55
CA GLU A 8 -11.89 1.50 -4.95
C GLU A 8 -12.32 0.03 -5.09
N SER A 9 -13.51 -0.32 -4.60
CA SER A 9 -14.17 -1.59 -4.89
C SER A 9 -14.32 -1.87 -6.39
N GLU A 10 -14.59 -0.91 -7.28
CA GLU A 10 -14.90 -1.23 -8.69
C GLU A 10 -13.65 -1.61 -9.51
N VAL A 11 -12.48 -1.02 -9.24
CA VAL A 11 -11.20 -1.36 -9.92
C VAL A 11 -10.56 -2.62 -9.33
N LEU A 12 -10.71 -2.85 -8.01
CA LEU A 12 -10.27 -4.08 -7.35
C LEU A 12 -11.19 -5.26 -7.64
N LYS A 13 -12.48 -5.01 -7.87
CA LYS A 13 -13.41 -5.98 -8.43
C LYS A 13 -13.04 -6.30 -9.88
N ALA A 14 -12.64 -5.36 -10.72
CA ALA A 14 -12.35 -5.63 -12.13
C ALA A 14 -11.13 -6.55 -12.39
N ALA A 15 -10.06 -6.46 -11.59
CA ALA A 15 -8.84 -7.27 -11.80
C ALA A 15 -8.85 -8.64 -11.09
N PHE A 16 -9.80 -8.88 -10.19
CA PHE A 16 -9.94 -10.13 -9.42
C PHE A 16 -11.29 -10.85 -9.66
N ARG A 17 -12.29 -10.22 -10.32
CA ARG A 17 -13.61 -10.81 -10.64
C ARG A 17 -13.73 -11.49 -12.00
N ASP A 18 -12.70 -11.53 -12.85
CA ASP A 18 -12.80 -12.38 -14.05
C ASP A 18 -12.52 -13.87 -13.74
N GLN A 19 -11.91 -14.17 -12.57
CA GLN A 19 -11.70 -15.53 -12.08
C GLN A 19 -12.51 -15.81 -10.81
N THR A 20 -13.49 -16.69 -10.95
CA THR A 20 -14.32 -17.22 -9.88
C THR A 20 -13.47 -18.02 -8.88
N TRP A 21 -13.46 -17.64 -7.60
CA TRP A 21 -12.87 -18.47 -6.54
C TRP A 21 -13.93 -19.40 -5.97
N THR A 22 -13.53 -20.60 -5.59
CA THR A 22 -14.41 -21.60 -5.01
C THR A 22 -13.86 -22.10 -3.67
N GLU A 23 -14.70 -22.70 -2.84
CA GLU A 23 -14.18 -23.41 -1.66
C GLU A 23 -13.31 -24.58 -2.13
N ARG A 24 -12.18 -24.83 -1.44
CA ARG A 24 -11.36 -26.01 -1.72
C ARG A 24 -12.18 -27.28 -1.43
N VAL A 25 -12.21 -28.22 -2.37
CA VAL A 25 -12.97 -29.48 -2.32
C VAL A 25 -12.02 -30.68 -2.18
N ASN A 26 -12.42 -31.69 -1.41
CA ASN A 26 -11.66 -32.94 -1.23
C ASN A 26 -11.56 -33.75 -2.53
N SER A 27 -10.43 -34.44 -2.74
CA SER A 27 -10.25 -35.39 -3.85
C SER A 27 -10.59 -34.82 -5.22
N THR A 28 -10.31 -33.52 -5.43
CA THR A 28 -10.73 -32.76 -6.61
C THR A 28 -9.51 -32.38 -7.44
N GLY A 29 -9.63 -32.50 -8.77
CA GLY A 29 -8.59 -32.09 -9.69
C GLY A 29 -8.52 -30.57 -9.82
N TYR A 30 -7.33 -30.02 -9.68
CA TYR A 30 -7.02 -28.59 -9.85
C TYR A 30 -5.92 -28.41 -10.88
N VAL A 31 -6.07 -27.39 -11.71
CA VAL A 31 -5.06 -26.96 -12.69
C VAL A 31 -4.35 -25.70 -12.21
N VAL A 32 -3.16 -25.43 -12.77
CA VAL A 32 -2.41 -24.22 -12.43
C VAL A 32 -3.26 -22.98 -12.73
N GLY A 33 -3.31 -22.05 -11.77
CA GLY A 33 -4.13 -20.84 -11.83
C GLY A 33 -5.53 -20.96 -11.23
N ASP A 34 -5.98 -22.18 -10.89
CA ASP A 34 -7.20 -22.36 -10.10
C ASP A 34 -7.05 -21.68 -8.74
N ARG A 35 -8.11 -21.02 -8.28
CA ARG A 35 -8.10 -20.25 -7.02
C ARG A 35 -9.18 -20.74 -6.08
N VAL A 36 -8.77 -21.05 -4.85
CA VAL A 36 -9.66 -21.56 -3.81
C VAL A 36 -9.53 -20.78 -2.50
N TYR A 37 -10.52 -20.91 -1.63
CA TYR A 37 -10.40 -20.52 -0.23
C TYR A 37 -10.58 -21.74 0.69
N ALA A 38 -10.03 -21.65 1.91
CA ALA A 38 -10.15 -22.72 2.90
C ALA A 38 -11.60 -22.89 3.40
N ALA A 39 -11.98 -24.11 3.80
CA ALA A 39 -13.36 -24.43 4.21
C ALA A 39 -13.92 -23.52 5.31
N THR A 40 -13.05 -23.08 6.23
CA THR A 40 -13.31 -21.89 7.05
C THR A 40 -12.51 -20.74 6.46
N PHE A 41 -13.20 -19.70 6.01
CA PHE A 41 -12.55 -18.56 5.38
C PHE A 41 -11.62 -17.84 6.37
N ASP A 42 -10.36 -17.66 5.97
CA ASP A 42 -9.26 -17.16 6.81
C ASP A 42 -8.66 -15.84 6.29
N GLY A 43 -9.34 -15.19 5.34
CA GLY A 43 -8.87 -13.96 4.69
C GLY A 43 -7.86 -14.20 3.57
N ASN A 44 -7.59 -15.45 3.18
CA ASN A 44 -6.66 -15.79 2.11
C ASN A 44 -7.37 -16.40 0.92
N ILE A 45 -6.72 -16.28 -0.24
CA ILE A 45 -7.03 -17.04 -1.45
C ILE A 45 -5.79 -17.86 -1.77
N TYR A 46 -5.97 -19.07 -2.28
CA TYR A 46 -4.90 -20.01 -2.56
C TYR A 46 -4.89 -20.29 -4.05
N GLU A 47 -3.79 -19.98 -4.73
CA GLU A 47 -3.63 -20.24 -6.16
C GLU A 47 -2.87 -21.54 -6.39
N CYS A 48 -3.41 -22.42 -7.21
CA CYS A 48 -2.74 -23.66 -7.61
C CYS A 48 -1.51 -23.30 -8.47
N ILE A 49 -0.31 -23.64 -7.99
CA ILE A 49 0.95 -23.46 -8.72
C ILE A 49 1.55 -24.77 -9.21
N VAL A 50 1.06 -25.91 -8.68
CA VAL A 50 1.34 -27.25 -9.20
C VAL A 50 0.01 -27.98 -9.32
N ALA A 51 -0.38 -28.32 -10.55
CA ALA A 51 -1.62 -29.03 -10.84
C ALA A 51 -1.58 -30.46 -10.27
N GLY A 52 -2.75 -30.94 -9.84
CA GLY A 52 -2.88 -32.27 -9.26
C GLY A 52 -4.28 -32.51 -8.71
N THR A 53 -4.41 -33.55 -7.89
CA THR A 53 -5.64 -33.83 -7.14
C THR A 53 -5.41 -33.51 -5.68
N SER A 54 -6.30 -32.73 -5.07
CA SER A 54 -6.27 -32.41 -3.64
C SER A 54 -6.48 -33.67 -2.78
N ASP A 55 -5.99 -33.66 -1.55
CA ASP A 55 -6.20 -34.78 -0.63
C ASP A 55 -7.68 -34.94 -0.22
N SER A 56 -7.99 -36.09 0.38
CA SER A 56 -9.31 -36.38 0.95
C SER A 56 -9.62 -35.57 2.22
N VAL A 57 -8.60 -34.94 2.82
CA VAL A 57 -8.70 -34.04 3.98
C VAL A 57 -7.99 -32.73 3.62
N PRO A 58 -8.56 -31.55 3.90
CA PRO A 58 -7.88 -30.29 3.65
C PRO A 58 -6.59 -30.16 4.46
N PRO A 59 -5.51 -29.62 3.88
CA PRO A 59 -4.32 -29.30 4.64
C PRO A 59 -4.58 -28.13 5.60
N THR A 60 -3.72 -27.97 6.60
CA THR A 60 -3.59 -26.65 7.25
C THR A 60 -2.85 -25.73 6.30
N PHE A 61 -3.57 -24.74 5.77
CA PHE A 61 -2.97 -23.77 4.87
C PHE A 61 -2.00 -22.87 5.62
N ASN A 62 -0.80 -22.68 5.04
CA ASN A 62 0.11 -21.65 5.47
C ASN A 62 -0.49 -20.29 5.15
N THR A 63 -0.61 -19.42 6.15
CA THR A 63 -1.42 -18.20 6.01
C THR A 63 -0.60 -16.95 5.70
N ASN A 64 0.74 -17.01 5.62
CA ASN A 64 1.52 -15.84 5.21
C ASN A 64 1.51 -15.70 3.68
N LEU A 65 1.55 -14.45 3.21
CA LEU A 65 1.60 -14.16 1.77
C LEU A 65 2.85 -14.78 1.13
N GLY A 66 2.65 -15.54 0.06
CA GLY A 66 3.73 -16.17 -0.69
C GLY A 66 4.17 -17.54 -0.17
N ASP A 67 3.65 -17.99 0.98
CA ASP A 67 3.90 -19.34 1.46
C ASP A 67 3.23 -20.37 0.54
N THR A 68 3.80 -21.58 0.49
CA THR A 68 3.21 -22.70 -0.24
C THR A 68 2.64 -23.75 0.69
N THR A 69 1.51 -24.36 0.33
CA THR A 69 0.90 -25.49 1.04
C THR A 69 0.75 -26.67 0.09
N THR A 70 1.31 -27.83 0.45
CA THR A 70 1.05 -29.08 -0.28
C THR A 70 -0.29 -29.68 0.15
N ASP A 71 -1.06 -30.13 -0.83
CA ASP A 71 -2.39 -30.70 -0.67
C ASP A 71 -2.55 -31.87 -1.65
N GLY A 72 -2.20 -33.09 -1.23
CA GLY A 72 -2.08 -34.23 -2.13
C GLY A 72 -1.09 -33.95 -3.26
N GLY A 73 -1.57 -34.03 -4.50
CA GLY A 73 -0.79 -33.70 -5.69
C GLY A 73 -0.76 -32.21 -6.04
N VAL A 74 -1.53 -31.37 -5.35
CA VAL A 74 -1.62 -29.93 -5.59
C VAL A 74 -0.63 -29.18 -4.70
N THR A 75 -0.03 -28.12 -5.23
CA THR A 75 0.66 -27.12 -4.41
C THR A 75 -0.02 -25.77 -4.56
N TRP A 76 -0.41 -25.19 -3.43
CA TRP A 76 -1.07 -23.91 -3.32
C TRP A 76 -0.07 -22.81 -2.97
N LEU A 77 -0.20 -21.64 -3.58
CA LEU A 77 0.45 -20.39 -3.19
C LEU A 77 -0.55 -19.52 -2.42
N THR A 78 -0.17 -19.07 -1.24
CA THR A 78 -1.01 -18.23 -0.40
C THR A 78 -1.01 -16.79 -0.90
N LEU A 79 -2.20 -16.32 -1.28
CA LEU A 79 -2.53 -14.94 -1.61
C LEU A 79 -3.38 -14.34 -0.48
N LYS A 80 -3.30 -13.03 -0.27
CA LYS A 80 -4.13 -12.31 0.71
C LYS A 80 -5.34 -11.69 0.01
N LEU A 81 -6.55 -11.93 0.53
CA LEU A 81 -7.73 -11.19 0.08
C LEU A 81 -7.65 -9.77 0.65
N GLY A 82 -7.64 -8.78 -0.22
CA GLY A 82 -7.55 -7.36 0.17
C GLY A 82 -6.23 -6.69 -0.22
N MET A 83 -6.37 -5.82 -1.21
CA MET A 83 -5.46 -4.77 -1.71
C MET A 83 -4.29 -5.16 -2.64
N PRO A 84 -3.99 -4.34 -3.66
CA PRO A 84 -2.75 -4.44 -4.42
C PRO A 84 -1.65 -3.80 -3.56
N LYS A 85 -0.92 -4.59 -2.77
CA LYS A 85 0.11 -4.03 -1.87
C LYS A 85 1.45 -3.84 -2.59
N ARG A 86 1.57 -2.76 -3.37
CA ARG A 86 2.92 -2.19 -3.58
C ARG A 86 3.33 -1.53 -2.25
N PRO A 87 4.53 -1.79 -1.72
CA PRO A 87 4.99 -1.13 -0.50
C PRO A 87 4.99 0.38 -0.70
N LEU A 88 4.53 1.10 0.32
CA LEU A 88 4.42 2.56 0.27
C LEU A 88 5.53 3.18 1.11
N TYR A 89 6.17 4.19 0.54
CA TYR A 89 7.27 4.89 1.20
C TYR A 89 7.00 6.39 1.23
N VAL A 90 7.11 6.98 2.41
CA VAL A 90 6.99 8.43 2.62
C VAL A 90 8.37 9.07 2.42
N ALA A 91 8.42 10.06 1.54
CA ALA A 91 9.62 10.81 1.17
C ALA A 91 9.45 12.30 1.47
N LEU A 92 10.57 13.01 1.70
CA LEU A 92 10.62 14.46 1.94
C LEU A 92 11.30 15.18 0.76
N PHE A 93 10.85 16.38 0.45
CA PHE A 93 11.30 17.15 -0.71
C PHE A 93 11.69 18.59 -0.35
N ILE A 94 12.78 19.05 -0.98
CA ILE A 94 13.31 20.43 -0.85
C ILE A 94 12.92 21.33 -2.02
N SER A 95 12.39 20.74 -3.10
CA SER A 95 11.75 21.51 -4.16
C SER A 95 10.40 20.90 -4.49
N ARG A 96 9.43 21.76 -4.78
CA ARG A 96 8.05 21.38 -5.05
C ARG A 96 7.93 20.29 -6.13
N PRO A 97 7.35 19.13 -5.80
CA PRO A 97 6.90 18.18 -6.80
C PRO A 97 5.74 18.74 -7.62
N THR A 98 5.59 18.27 -8.85
CA THR A 98 4.46 18.55 -9.73
C THR A 98 3.99 17.26 -10.38
N ASP A 99 2.81 17.30 -11.00
CA ASP A 99 2.29 16.12 -11.71
C ASP A 99 3.14 15.75 -12.96
N ALA A 100 4.04 16.64 -13.39
CA ALA A 100 4.94 16.42 -14.54
C ALA A 100 6.41 16.19 -14.15
N ALA A 101 6.80 16.49 -12.91
CA ALA A 101 8.18 16.38 -12.44
C ALA A 101 8.21 16.14 -10.92
N ALA A 102 8.99 15.16 -10.47
CA ALA A 102 8.99 14.72 -9.08
C ALA A 102 9.53 15.72 -8.05
N GLY A 103 10.16 16.82 -8.47
CA GLY A 103 10.89 17.70 -7.56
C GLY A 103 12.22 17.08 -7.09
N THR A 104 12.87 17.73 -6.11
CA THR A 104 14.15 17.29 -5.55
C THR A 104 13.90 16.68 -4.19
N GLU A 105 14.06 15.36 -4.10
CA GLU A 105 14.00 14.64 -2.84
C GLU A 105 15.23 14.97 -1.97
N VAL A 106 15.05 14.96 -0.65
CA VAL A 106 16.18 14.99 0.29
C VAL A 106 17.13 13.82 -0.02
N SER A 107 18.44 14.04 0.14
CA SER A 107 19.45 12.99 -0.01
C SER A 107 20.64 13.21 0.93
N GLY A 108 21.37 12.14 1.26
CA GLY A 108 22.52 12.19 2.17
C GLY A 108 22.12 12.36 3.64
N GLY A 109 23.12 12.55 4.52
CA GLY A 109 22.88 12.88 5.94
C GLY A 109 21.99 11.89 6.71
N SER A 110 22.14 10.58 6.47
CA SER A 110 21.30 9.50 7.01
C SER A 110 19.83 9.48 6.53
N TYR A 111 19.42 10.37 5.64
CA TYR A 111 18.06 10.36 5.09
C TYR A 111 17.76 9.07 4.33
N ALA A 112 16.59 8.50 4.62
CA ALA A 112 15.97 7.42 3.86
C ALA A 112 14.45 7.61 3.89
N ARG A 113 13.76 7.22 2.80
CA ARG A 113 12.29 7.16 2.80
C ARG A 113 11.81 6.19 3.87
N GLN A 114 10.66 6.49 4.49
CA GLN A 114 10.11 5.66 5.55
C GLN A 114 9.00 4.76 5.02
N ALA A 115 9.08 3.47 5.31
CA ALA A 115 8.02 2.53 4.95
C ALA A 115 6.75 2.83 5.75
N LEU A 116 5.62 2.89 5.05
CA LEU A 116 4.29 2.99 5.63
C LEU A 116 3.34 2.14 4.79
N ASP A 117 3.53 0.83 4.85
CA ASP A 117 2.83 -0.13 3.99
C ASP A 117 1.30 -0.02 4.09
N PRO A 118 0.57 -0.35 3.00
CA PRO A 118 -0.89 -0.24 2.94
C PRO A 118 -1.56 -1.30 3.82
N GLY A 119 -1.68 -1.01 5.11
CA GLY A 119 -2.36 -1.84 6.11
C GLY A 119 -3.15 -1.00 7.10
N ASP A 120 -4.16 -1.61 7.71
CA ASP A 120 -5.13 -0.92 8.58
C ASP A 120 -4.53 -0.41 9.89
N SER A 121 -3.33 -0.88 10.27
CA SER A 121 -2.56 -0.31 11.38
C SER A 121 -1.84 0.99 10.99
N ASN A 122 -1.62 1.20 9.69
CA ASN A 122 -0.81 2.26 9.13
C ASN A 122 -1.65 3.34 8.46
N TRP A 123 -2.83 2.99 7.93
CA TRP A 123 -3.71 3.89 7.20
C TRP A 123 -5.16 3.72 7.65
N SER A 124 -5.87 4.84 7.76
CA SER A 124 -7.28 4.84 8.08
C SER A 124 -8.10 4.26 6.93
N ALA A 125 -9.32 3.81 7.23
CA ALA A 125 -10.31 3.68 6.18
C ALA A 125 -10.50 5.04 5.47
N PRO A 126 -10.71 5.06 4.14
CA PRO A 126 -11.07 6.29 3.43
C PRO A 126 -12.35 6.91 4.00
N THR A 127 -12.39 8.23 4.14
CA THR A 127 -13.63 8.96 4.46
C THR A 127 -14.54 9.05 3.24
N VAL A 128 -15.77 9.55 3.42
CA VAL A 128 -16.74 9.79 2.32
C VAL A 128 -16.15 10.69 1.23
N ASP A 129 -15.27 11.63 1.60
CA ASP A 129 -14.57 12.52 0.65
C ASP A 129 -13.31 11.88 0.05
N GLY A 130 -13.03 10.61 0.36
CA GLY A 130 -11.84 9.89 -0.10
C GLY A 130 -10.56 10.25 0.65
N ASN A 131 -10.64 10.87 1.83
CA ASN A 131 -9.45 11.20 2.62
C ASN A 131 -8.96 9.97 3.39
N VAL A 132 -7.67 9.71 3.34
CA VAL A 132 -6.98 8.63 4.04
C VAL A 132 -5.88 9.25 4.88
N ARG A 133 -5.72 8.79 6.11
CA ARG A 133 -4.72 9.33 7.04
C ARG A 133 -3.77 8.25 7.51
N ASN A 134 -2.53 8.62 7.83
CA ASN A 134 -1.64 7.70 8.51
C ASN A 134 -2.15 7.45 9.95
N LEU A 135 -2.13 6.21 10.41
CA LEU A 135 -2.48 5.83 11.78
C LEU A 135 -1.24 5.51 12.63
N ALA A 136 -0.14 5.16 11.98
CA ALA A 136 1.18 5.04 12.61
C ALA A 136 2.00 6.32 12.40
N ALA A 137 2.81 6.69 13.39
CA ALA A 137 3.79 7.75 13.22
C ALA A 137 4.85 7.33 12.19
N VAL A 138 5.32 8.30 11.40
CA VAL A 138 6.38 8.11 10.40
C VAL A 138 7.58 8.90 10.87
N THR A 139 8.63 8.21 11.33
CA THR A 139 9.83 8.84 11.90
C THR A 139 11.02 8.64 10.97
N PHE A 140 11.63 9.73 10.53
CA PHE A 140 12.84 9.70 9.71
C PHE A 140 14.08 9.54 10.60
N PRO A 141 15.22 9.04 10.07
CA PRO A 141 16.47 9.00 10.81
C PRO A 141 16.89 10.39 11.29
N ALA A 142 17.63 10.48 12.39
CA ALA A 142 18.18 11.76 12.82
C ALA A 142 19.15 12.31 11.75
N PRO A 143 19.03 13.60 11.35
CA PRO A 143 19.93 14.20 10.36
C PRO A 143 21.39 14.18 10.81
N THR A 144 22.27 13.61 9.98
CA THR A 144 23.74 13.67 10.17
C THR A 144 24.42 14.63 9.20
N ALA A 145 23.63 15.36 8.40
CA ALA A 145 24.06 16.47 7.56
C ALA A 145 22.85 17.40 7.33
N ASN A 146 23.09 18.58 6.76
CA ASN A 146 22.00 19.49 6.39
C ASN A 146 21.17 18.85 5.27
N TRP A 147 19.85 18.73 5.46
CA TRP A 147 18.92 18.25 4.44
C TRP A 147 18.29 19.39 3.65
N GLY A 148 18.40 20.63 4.12
CA GLY A 148 17.83 21.82 3.49
C GLY A 148 16.43 22.16 4.00
N THR A 149 15.72 23.02 3.29
CA THR A 149 14.35 23.43 3.64
C THR A 149 13.35 22.46 3.04
N VAL A 150 12.77 21.60 3.89
CA VAL A 150 11.74 20.64 3.51
C VAL A 150 10.39 21.35 3.49
N GLY A 151 9.72 21.31 2.35
CA GLY A 151 8.41 21.95 2.15
C GLY A 151 7.32 21.01 1.64
N TRP A 152 7.67 19.79 1.21
CA TRP A 152 6.72 18.84 0.62
C TRP A 152 7.04 17.41 1.04
N PHE A 153 6.03 16.55 0.94
CA PHE A 153 6.20 15.10 1.06
C PHE A 153 5.61 14.37 -0.15
N GLY A 154 6.10 13.16 -0.39
CA GLY A 154 5.62 12.29 -1.46
C GLY A 154 5.44 10.85 -0.98
N ILE A 155 4.62 10.09 -1.70
CA ILE A 155 4.41 8.66 -1.50
C ILE A 155 4.94 7.92 -2.72
N PHE A 156 5.79 6.92 -2.50
CA PHE A 156 6.45 6.13 -3.54
C PHE A 156 6.12 4.65 -3.42
N ASP A 157 6.24 3.93 -4.53
CA ASP A 157 6.14 2.48 -4.57
C ASP A 157 7.47 1.74 -4.26
N ARG A 158 8.55 2.47 -3.94
CA ARG A 158 9.88 1.89 -3.68
C ARG A 158 10.71 2.71 -2.68
N LEU A 159 11.58 2.03 -1.94
CA LEU A 159 12.51 2.65 -0.99
C LEU A 159 13.51 3.60 -1.68
N THR A 160 13.98 3.22 -2.87
CA THR A 160 14.86 4.01 -3.73
C THR A 160 14.37 3.93 -5.17
N ALA A 161 14.49 5.03 -5.93
CA ALA A 161 13.89 5.20 -7.25
C ALA A 161 12.37 4.95 -7.22
N GLY A 162 11.80 4.30 -8.23
CA GLY A 162 10.37 4.01 -8.29
C GLY A 162 9.50 5.19 -8.73
N ASN A 163 8.19 4.99 -8.68
CA ASN A 163 7.19 5.96 -9.11
C ASN A 163 6.65 6.72 -7.91
N MET A 164 6.56 8.04 -8.04
CA MET A 164 5.81 8.88 -7.11
C MET A 164 4.32 8.71 -7.39
N LEU A 165 3.58 8.18 -6.42
CA LEU A 165 2.15 7.90 -6.53
C LEU A 165 1.31 9.12 -6.10
N TRP A 166 1.83 9.90 -5.16
CA TRP A 166 1.14 11.05 -4.58
C TRP A 166 2.14 12.05 -3.97
N TRP A 167 1.75 13.33 -3.89
CA TRP A 167 2.53 14.36 -3.20
C TRP A 167 1.64 15.48 -2.66
N ALA A 168 2.09 16.16 -1.60
CA ALA A 168 1.52 17.42 -1.14
C ALA A 168 2.55 18.31 -0.44
N GLU A 169 2.15 19.56 -0.25
CA GLU A 169 2.86 20.56 0.51
C GLU A 169 2.63 20.38 2.02
N LEU A 170 3.67 20.65 2.80
CA LEU A 170 3.59 20.73 4.25
C LEU A 170 2.92 22.03 4.65
N THR A 171 2.13 22.01 5.73
CA THR A 171 1.49 23.22 6.27
C THR A 171 2.51 24.26 6.74
N GLN A 172 3.69 23.80 7.15
CA GLN A 172 4.83 24.62 7.48
C GLN A 172 6.08 23.98 6.90
N SER A 173 6.87 24.77 6.17
CA SER A 173 8.20 24.34 5.75
C SER A 173 9.18 24.45 6.92
N PHE A 174 10.16 23.55 6.95
CA PHE A 174 11.13 23.47 8.02
C PHE A 174 12.53 23.28 7.46
N THR A 175 13.50 24.06 7.95
CA THR A 175 14.91 23.90 7.58
C THR A 175 15.54 22.88 8.51
N VAL A 176 16.05 21.80 7.94
CA VAL A 176 16.64 20.69 8.67
C VAL A 176 18.17 20.76 8.57
N LEU A 177 18.81 20.90 9.72
CA LEU A 177 20.26 20.98 9.87
C LEU A 177 20.81 19.70 10.50
N SER A 178 22.12 19.49 10.36
CA SER A 178 22.81 18.39 11.04
C SER A 178 22.59 18.47 12.56
N SER A 179 22.36 17.31 13.19
CA SER A 179 22.14 17.17 14.64
C SER A 179 20.80 17.71 15.15
N ASP A 180 19.91 18.19 14.28
CA ASP A 180 18.52 18.41 14.66
C ASP A 180 17.86 17.09 15.13
N PRO A 181 16.81 17.16 15.97
CA PRO A 181 16.02 15.98 16.29
C PRO A 181 15.45 15.28 15.06
N ALA A 182 15.18 13.98 15.17
CA ALA A 182 14.51 13.21 14.13
C ALA A 182 13.17 13.84 13.74
N LEU A 183 12.97 14.10 12.45
CA LEU A 183 11.69 14.58 11.94
C LEU A 183 10.68 13.43 11.99
N SER A 184 9.44 13.76 12.36
CA SER A 184 8.36 12.79 12.35
C SER A 184 7.04 13.40 11.94
N PHE A 185 6.24 12.62 11.22
CA PHE A 185 4.81 12.83 11.13
C PHE A 185 4.14 12.02 12.24
N ALA A 186 3.41 12.69 13.13
CA ALA A 186 2.57 12.00 14.10
C ALA A 186 1.45 11.23 13.37
N ALA A 187 0.81 10.29 14.08
CA ALA A 187 -0.42 9.70 13.60
C ALA A 187 -1.44 10.81 13.26
N ASN A 188 -2.16 10.62 12.15
CA ASN A 188 -3.15 11.53 11.56
C ASN A 188 -2.60 12.84 10.96
N ALA A 189 -1.28 13.03 10.91
CA ALA A 189 -0.66 14.23 10.35
C ALA A 189 -0.62 14.24 8.82
N LEU A 190 -0.47 13.07 8.19
CA LEU A 190 -0.55 12.91 6.74
C LEU A 190 -2.00 12.73 6.32
N GLN A 191 -2.42 13.51 5.32
CA GLN A 191 -3.73 13.36 4.68
C GLN A 191 -3.53 13.17 3.18
N VAL A 192 -4.11 12.09 2.66
CA VAL A 192 -4.00 11.68 1.25
C VAL A 192 -5.40 11.55 0.71
N LEU A 193 -5.68 12.26 -0.39
CA LEU A 193 -6.96 12.11 -1.09
C LEU A 193 -6.85 10.93 -2.07
N ALA A 194 -7.56 9.84 -1.80
CA ALA A 194 -7.60 8.62 -2.62
C ALA A 194 -8.13 8.88 -4.04
N ALA A 195 -8.93 9.93 -4.22
CA ALA A 195 -9.47 10.35 -5.51
C ALA A 195 -9.00 11.76 -5.89
N ARG A 196 -7.70 11.95 -6.16
CA ARG A 196 -7.26 13.16 -6.87
C ARG A 196 -7.51 12.98 -8.37
N THR A 197 -8.76 13.18 -8.82
CA THR A 197 -8.96 13.66 -10.19
C THR A 197 -8.25 15.00 -10.30
N ARG A 198 -7.31 15.09 -11.24
CA ARG A 198 -6.42 16.24 -11.48
C ARG A 198 -7.16 17.57 -11.27
N ASN A 199 -6.79 18.34 -10.23
CA ASN A 199 -6.98 19.80 -10.27
C ASN A 199 -5.88 20.53 -9.48
N PRO A 200 -5.21 21.55 -10.07
CA PRO A 200 -4.03 22.19 -9.52
C PRO A 200 -4.36 23.52 -8.83
N GLY A 201 -5.23 23.52 -7.80
CA GLY A 201 -5.45 24.74 -7.03
C GLY A 201 -6.48 24.65 -5.92
N LEU A 202 -6.07 25.16 -4.73
CA LEU A 202 -6.89 25.65 -3.61
C LEU A 202 -7.62 24.57 -2.78
N ARG A 203 -7.73 24.64 -1.45
CA ARG A 203 -7.38 25.67 -0.44
C ARG A 203 -7.36 24.98 0.92
N THR A 204 -6.36 25.23 1.74
CA THR A 204 -6.43 25.02 3.18
C THR A 204 -7.41 26.02 3.79
N THR A 205 -8.38 25.54 4.56
CA THR A 205 -9.07 26.29 5.62
C THR A 205 -9.60 25.27 6.62
N VAL A 206 -9.58 25.38 7.95
CA VAL A 206 -9.36 26.41 9.01
C VAL A 206 -9.71 25.63 10.33
N PRO A 207 -9.51 26.12 11.57
CA PRO A 207 -8.42 26.88 12.18
C PRO A 207 -7.42 25.98 12.95
#